data_AF-A0A1V5B0W8-F1
#
_entry.id   AF-A0A1V5B0W8-F1
#
_cell.length_a   1.000
_cell.length_b   1.000
_cell.length_c   1.000
_cell.angle_alpha   90.00
_cell.angle_beta   90.00
_cell.angle_gamma   90.00
#
_symmetry.space_group_name_H-M   'P 1'
#
loop_
_entity.id
_entity.type
_entity.pdbx_description
1 polymer ?
#
loop_
_entity_poly.entity_id
_entity_poly.type
_entity_poly.pdbx_seq_one_letter_code
_entity_poly.pdbx_strand_id
1 'polypeptide(L)'
;MVTLEELEAIRLVDLLELQQQEAALYVGVSRKAFWNDLRSGRKKVASALVYGLGIRIEGGSYLLREGGTETSPSPGLEPEGKARMDDQVRLLELEMEVIEERLRRIRSRMEALGLEAR
;
A
#
# COMPACT_ATOMS: atom_id res chain seq x y z
N MET A 1 -2.35 -15.26 8.66
CA MET A 1 -1.32 -14.93 7.68
C MET A 1 -1.92 -14.02 6.62
N VAL A 2 -1.36 -12.83 6.46
CA VAL A 2 -1.74 -11.84 5.44
C VAL A 2 -0.69 -11.90 4.33
N THR A 3 -1.10 -11.94 3.06
CA THR A 3 -0.15 -11.92 1.94
C THR A 3 0.27 -10.50 1.58
N LEU A 4 1.30 -10.35 0.75
CA LEU A 4 1.78 -9.04 0.32
C LEU A 4 0.74 -8.30 -0.53
N GLU A 5 -0.02 -9.01 -1.36
CA GLU A 5 -1.10 -8.42 -2.16
C GLU A 5 -2.27 -7.95 -1.29
N GLU A 6 -2.63 -8.75 -0.27
CA GLU A 6 -3.67 -8.38 0.70
C GLU A 6 -3.25 -7.15 1.52
N LEU A 7 -1.99 -7.10 1.93
CA LEU A 7 -1.42 -5.94 2.62
C LEU A 7 -1.46 -4.71 1.71
N GLU A 8 -1.05 -4.85 0.45
CA GLU A 8 -1.03 -3.76 -0.52
C GLU A 8 -2.44 -3.25 -0.81
N ALA A 9 -3.42 -4.15 -0.94
CA ALA A 9 -4.81 -3.76 -1.13
C ALA A 9 -5.35 -2.93 0.05
N ILE A 10 -5.05 -3.35 1.29
CA ILE A 10 -5.40 -2.59 2.50
C ILE A 10 -4.66 -1.25 2.51
N ARG A 11 -3.36 -1.22 2.18
CA ARG A 11 -2.57 0.02 2.13
C ARG A 11 -3.19 1.03 1.19
N LEU A 12 -3.54 0.63 -0.03
CA LEU A 12 -4.09 1.53 -1.03
C LEU A 12 -5.48 2.04 -0.63
N VAL A 13 -6.40 1.15 -0.22
CA VAL A 13 -7.79 1.57 0.02
C VAL A 13 -8.02 2.11 1.43
N ASP A 14 -7.50 1.43 2.44
CA ASP A 14 -7.80 1.75 3.84
C ASP A 14 -6.82 2.76 4.45
N LEU A 15 -5.57 2.82 3.97
CA LEU A 15 -4.56 3.76 4.49
C LEU A 15 -4.36 4.98 3.61
N LEU A 16 -4.35 4.82 2.27
CA LEU A 16 -4.17 5.91 1.30
C LEU A 16 -5.51 6.38 0.68
N GLU A 17 -6.63 5.82 1.13
CA GLU A 17 -7.98 6.25 0.76
C GLU A 17 -8.28 6.26 -0.76
N LEU A 18 -7.57 5.42 -1.53
CA LEU A 18 -7.83 5.28 -2.97
C LEU A 18 -9.18 4.60 -3.23
N GLN A 19 -9.80 4.98 -4.34
CA GLN A 19 -10.96 4.24 -4.81
C GLN A 19 -10.53 2.84 -5.26
N GLN A 20 -11.37 1.85 -5.01
CA GLN A 20 -11.05 0.45 -5.33
C GLN A 20 -10.70 0.24 -6.82
N GLN A 21 -11.34 0.99 -7.71
CA GLN A 21 -11.04 0.97 -9.14
C GLN A 21 -9.62 1.50 -9.44
N GLU A 22 -9.24 2.61 -8.81
CA GLU A 22 -7.91 3.22 -8.95
C GLU A 22 -6.83 2.29 -8.42
N ALA A 23 -7.06 1.71 -7.24
CA ALA A 23 -6.13 0.76 -6.62
C ALA A 23 -5.96 -0.53 -7.45
N ALA A 24 -7.05 -1.06 -8.04
CA ALA A 24 -6.97 -2.23 -8.92
C ALA A 24 -6.17 -1.93 -10.20
N LEU A 25 -6.36 -0.74 -10.78
CA LEU A 25 -5.58 -0.28 -11.94
C LEU A 25 -4.10 -0.11 -11.58
N TYR A 26 -3.82 0.46 -10.41
CA TYR A 26 -2.47 0.71 -9.91
C TYR A 26 -1.65 -0.58 -9.79
N VAL A 27 -2.23 -1.64 -9.21
CA VAL A 27 -1.55 -2.94 -9.07
C VAL A 27 -1.63 -3.81 -10.33
N GLY A 28 -2.35 -3.36 -11.37
CA GLY A 28 -2.44 -4.06 -12.65
C GLY A 28 -3.27 -5.35 -12.64
N VAL A 29 -4.28 -5.45 -11.75
CA VAL A 29 -5.16 -6.64 -11.66
C VAL A 29 -6.62 -6.31 -11.92
N SER A 30 -7.45 -7.34 -12.16
CA SER A 30 -8.89 -7.11 -12.31
C SER A 30 -9.51 -6.59 -11.00
N ARG A 31 -10.52 -5.72 -11.12
CA ARG A 31 -11.35 -5.26 -9.97
C ARG A 31 -11.78 -6.40 -9.05
N LYS A 32 -12.19 -7.53 -9.62
CA LYS A 32 -12.69 -8.69 -8.87
C LYS A 32 -11.56 -9.34 -8.07
N ALA A 33 -10.38 -9.53 -8.68
CA ALA A 33 -9.21 -10.04 -7.98
C ALA A 33 -8.82 -9.11 -6.83
N PHE A 34 -8.68 -7.82 -7.10
CA PHE A 34 -8.37 -6.81 -6.08
C PHE A 34 -9.39 -6.80 -4.94
N TRP A 35 -10.69 -6.90 -5.25
CA TRP A 35 -11.74 -6.98 -4.22
C TRP A 35 -11.58 -8.21 -3.33
N ASN A 36 -11.24 -9.35 -3.91
CA ASN A 36 -11.03 -10.58 -3.15
C ASN A 36 -9.85 -10.43 -2.18
N ASP A 37 -8.75 -9.85 -2.65
CA ASP A 37 -7.55 -9.61 -1.84
C ASP A 37 -7.86 -8.63 -0.70
N LEU A 38 -8.48 -7.48 -1.01
CA LEU A 38 -8.91 -6.49 -0.01
C LEU A 38 -9.83 -7.11 1.04
N ARG A 39 -10.85 -7.85 0.60
CA ARG A 39 -11.82 -8.49 1.51
C ARG A 39 -11.16 -9.56 2.39
N SER A 40 -10.29 -10.38 1.81
CA SER A 40 -9.56 -11.42 2.52
C SER A 40 -8.60 -10.82 3.55
N GLY A 41 -7.82 -9.82 3.15
CA GLY A 41 -6.91 -9.07 4.02
C GLY A 41 -7.64 -8.43 5.19
N ARG A 42 -8.69 -7.64 4.94
CA ARG A 42 -9.51 -7.02 6.00
C ARG A 42 -10.04 -8.03 6.99
N LYS A 43 -10.55 -9.18 6.51
CA LYS A 43 -11.04 -10.26 7.38
C LYS A 43 -9.93 -10.82 8.28
N LYS A 44 -8.73 -11.04 7.74
CA LYS A 44 -7.57 -11.56 8.48
C LYS A 44 -7.09 -10.56 9.53
N VAL A 45 -6.98 -9.28 9.17
CA VAL A 45 -6.60 -8.21 10.11
C VAL A 45 -7.66 -8.05 11.20
N ALA A 46 -8.94 -7.97 10.84
CA ALA A 46 -10.03 -7.86 11.81
C ALA A 46 -10.06 -9.05 12.77
N SER A 47 -9.89 -10.27 12.27
CA SER A 47 -9.82 -11.48 13.11
C SER A 47 -8.64 -11.41 14.07
N ALA A 48 -7.47 -10.96 13.60
CA ALA A 48 -6.30 -10.83 14.46
C ALA A 48 -6.53 -9.83 15.59
N LEU A 49 -7.13 -8.68 15.29
CA LEU A 49 -7.45 -7.66 16.29
C LEU A 49 -8.52 -8.12 17.29
N VAL A 50 -9.59 -8.77 16.82
CA VAL A 50 -10.71 -9.22 17.67
C VAL A 50 -10.29 -10.35 18.61
N TYR A 51 -9.47 -11.29 18.13
CA TYR A 51 -9.07 -12.48 18.88
C TYR A 51 -7.69 -12.37 19.55
N GLY A 52 -7.03 -11.21 19.46
CA GLY A 52 -5.70 -11.00 20.04
C GLY A 52 -4.60 -11.86 19.38
N LEU A 53 -4.72 -12.16 18.09
CA LEU A 53 -3.73 -12.95 17.35
C LEU A 53 -2.64 -12.05 16.77
N GLY A 54 -1.43 -12.60 16.63
CA GLY A 54 -0.36 -11.93 15.89
C GLY A 54 -0.66 -11.82 14.39
N ILE A 55 -0.24 -10.72 13.77
CA ILE A 55 -0.28 -10.54 12.32
C ILE A 55 1.08 -10.97 11.75
N ARG A 56 1.07 -11.96 10.87
CA ARG A 56 2.23 -12.37 10.07
C ARG A 56 1.97 -12.04 8.61
N ILE A 57 2.90 -11.31 8.01
CA ILE A 57 2.89 -10.90 6.61
C ILE A 57 3.91 -11.76 5.87
N GLU A 58 3.47 -12.61 4.94
CA GLU A 58 4.34 -13.50 4.17
C GLU A 58 3.61 -14.07 2.94
N GLY A 59 4.38 -14.64 2.00
CA GLY A 59 3.84 -15.29 0.80
C GLY A 59 3.29 -14.30 -0.23
N GLY A 60 2.46 -14.82 -1.13
CA GLY A 60 1.96 -14.08 -2.28
C GLY A 60 2.84 -14.22 -3.53
N SER A 61 2.32 -13.75 -4.66
CA SER A 61 2.95 -13.60 -5.96
C SER A 61 3.02 -12.12 -6.29
N TYR A 62 4.10 -11.47 -5.88
CA TYR A 62 4.33 -10.04 -6.08
C TYR A 62 5.68 -9.78 -6.74
N LEU A 63 5.80 -8.60 -7.35
CA LEU A 63 7.06 -8.07 -7.83
C LEU A 63 7.36 -6.79 -7.06
N LEU A 64 8.58 -6.66 -6.55
CA LEU A 64 9.03 -5.40 -5.97
C LEU A 64 9.28 -4.42 -7.11
N ARG A 65 8.67 -3.24 -7.00
CA ARG A 65 8.96 -2.15 -7.92
C ARG A 65 10.35 -1.60 -7.58
N GLU A 66 11.34 -1.89 -8.42
CA GLU A 66 12.67 -1.30 -8.26
C GLU A 66 12.59 0.22 -8.43
N GLY A 67 13.27 0.95 -7.54
CA GLY A 67 13.25 2.40 -7.52
C GLY A 67 13.85 2.97 -8.81
N GLY A 68 12.97 3.44 -9.70
CA GLY A 68 13.32 4.33 -10.80
C GLY A 68 14.03 3.70 -11.99
N THR A 69 13.34 2.85 -12.76
CA THR A 69 13.46 2.84 -14.24
C THR A 69 12.17 2.30 -14.84
N GLU A 70 11.79 2.90 -15.95
CA GLU A 70 10.53 2.74 -16.68
C GLU A 70 10.07 1.28 -16.83
N THR A 71 8.99 0.90 -16.15
CA THR A 71 8.30 -0.35 -16.46
C THR A 71 7.46 -0.17 -17.71
N SER A 72 7.94 -0.76 -18.82
CA SER A 72 7.12 -1.07 -19.98
C SER A 72 5.89 -1.89 -19.55
N PRO A 73 4.69 -1.61 -20.09
CA PRO A 73 3.47 -2.20 -19.59
C PRO A 73 3.29 -3.66 -20.04
N SER A 74 2.60 -4.43 -19.20
CA SER A 74 1.93 -5.66 -19.61
C SER A 74 0.92 -5.35 -20.74
N PRO A 75 0.88 -6.12 -21.83
CA PRO A 75 0.07 -5.79 -22.99
C PRO A 75 -1.43 -5.94 -22.65
N GLY A 76 -2.21 -4.85 -22.77
CA GLY A 76 -3.67 -4.93 -22.84
C GLY A 76 -4.49 -3.95 -21.99
N LEU A 77 -3.87 -3.06 -21.21
CA LEU A 77 -4.57 -2.03 -20.44
C LEU A 77 -3.82 -0.71 -20.59
N GLU A 78 -4.17 0.14 -21.55
CA GLU A 78 -3.61 1.49 -21.69
C GLU A 78 -4.69 2.55 -21.45
N PRO A 79 -4.68 3.27 -20.31
CA PRO A 79 -5.08 4.66 -20.25
C PRO A 79 -3.94 5.56 -20.76
N GLU A 80 -4.32 6.67 -21.37
CA GLU A 80 -3.42 7.68 -21.94
C GLU A 80 -2.32 8.09 -20.94
N GLY A 81 -1.05 8.01 -21.35
CA GLY A 81 0.12 8.06 -20.46
C GLY A 81 0.26 9.30 -19.57
N LYS A 82 -0.48 10.39 -19.82
CA LYS A 82 -0.51 11.57 -18.95
C LYS A 82 -1.35 11.37 -17.69
N ALA A 83 -2.56 10.81 -17.81
CA ALA A 83 -3.44 10.53 -16.67
C ALA A 83 -2.78 9.53 -15.70
N ARG A 84 -2.05 8.55 -16.24
CA ARG A 84 -1.25 7.61 -15.44
C ARG A 84 -0.15 8.30 -14.62
N MET A 85 0.52 9.30 -15.20
CA MET A 85 1.56 10.06 -14.50
C MET A 85 0.94 10.89 -13.38
N ASP A 86 -0.20 11.54 -13.64
CA ASP A 86 -0.90 12.33 -12.64
C ASP A 86 -1.38 11.46 -11.46
N ASP A 87 -1.93 10.26 -11.74
CA ASP A 87 -2.31 9.28 -10.71
C ASP A 87 -1.09 8.78 -9.90
N GLN A 88 0.04 8.57 -10.57
CA GLN A 88 1.30 8.15 -9.95
C GLN A 88 1.87 9.23 -9.03
N VAL A 89 1.84 10.50 -9.45
CA VAL A 89 2.27 11.65 -8.64
C VAL A 89 1.37 11.80 -7.43
N ARG A 90 0.04 11.76 -7.61
CA ARG A 90 -0.93 11.84 -6.53
C ARG A 90 -0.70 10.74 -5.47
N LEU A 91 -0.39 9.53 -5.90
CA LEU A 91 -0.08 8.45 -4.96
C LEU A 91 1.18 8.76 -4.14
N LEU A 92 2.24 9.24 -4.78
CA LEU A 92 3.48 9.59 -4.09
C LEU A 92 3.26 10.72 -3.09
N GLU A 93 2.41 11.69 -3.40
CA GLU A 93 2.00 12.74 -2.47
C GLU A 93 1.31 12.16 -1.23
N LEU A 94 0.33 11.27 -1.40
CA LEU A 94 -0.34 10.59 -0.29
C LEU A 94 0.62 9.73 0.56
N GLU A 95 1.53 9.01 -0.09
CA GLU A 95 2.56 8.23 0.59
C GLU A 95 3.49 9.12 1.41
N MET A 96 3.90 10.26 0.85
CA MET A 96 4.76 11.22 1.51
C MET A 96 4.10 11.76 2.78
N GLU A 97 2.82 12.13 2.72
CA GLU A 97 2.06 12.61 3.89
C GLU A 97 2.05 11.57 5.04
N VAL A 98 1.78 10.30 4.72
CA VAL A 98 1.79 9.21 5.72
C VAL A 98 3.19 8.99 6.31
N ILE A 99 4.22 9.07 5.47
CA ILE A 99 5.62 8.91 5.90
C ILE A 99 6.01 10.07 6.82
N GLU A 100 5.67 11.30 6.47
CA GLU A 100 5.95 12.49 7.29
C GLU A 100 5.29 12.39 8.67
N GLU A 101 4.03 11.97 8.72
CA GLU A 101 3.30 11.70 9.97
C GLU A 101 4.03 10.66 10.83
N ARG A 102 4.46 9.55 10.21
CA ARG A 102 5.19 8.49 10.90
C ARG A 102 6.55 8.98 11.42
N LEU A 103 7.30 9.73 10.61
CA LEU A 103 8.58 10.31 11.00
C LEU A 103 8.41 11.31 12.15
N ARG A 104 7.35 12.12 12.14
CA ARG A 104 7.03 13.04 13.23
C ARG A 104 6.81 12.29 14.54
N ARG A 105 6.04 11.19 14.51
CA ARG A 105 5.82 10.35 15.69
C ARG A 105 7.10 9.69 16.20
N ILE A 106 7.93 9.16 15.28
CA ILE A 106 9.21 8.55 15.64
C ILE A 106 10.13 9.59 16.29
N ARG A 107 10.23 10.79 15.71
CA ARG A 107 11.03 11.90 16.26
C ARG A 107 10.57 12.28 17.66
N SER A 108 9.27 12.49 17.86
CA SER A 108 8.70 12.79 19.17
C SER A 108 9.00 11.70 20.21
N ARG A 109 8.95 10.42 19.80
CA ARG A 109 9.32 9.30 20.68
C ARG A 109 10.82 9.27 21.00
N MET A 110 11.70 9.64 20.05
CA MET A 110 13.14 9.73 20.28
C MET A 110 13.51 10.86 21.24
N GLU A 111 12.90 12.03 21.06
CA GLU A 111 13.04 13.18 21.97
C GLU A 111 12.59 12.81 23.39
N ALA A 112 11.45 12.14 23.54
CA ALA A 112 10.95 11.68 24.83
C ALA A 112 11.87 10.64 25.52
N LEU A 113 12.68 9.90 24.75
CA LEU A 113 13.65 8.93 25.25
C LEU A 113 15.05 9.53 25.49
N GLY A 114 15.24 10.84 25.25
CA GLY A 114 16.53 11.51 25.40
C GLY A 114 17.58 11.06 24.38
N LEU A 115 17.14 10.45 23.28
CA LEU A 115 18.00 10.06 22.16
C LEU A 115 18.08 11.24 21.18
N GLU A 116 18.68 12.34 21.62
CA GLU A 116 19.06 13.39 20.67
C GLU A 116 20.17 12.85 19.76
N ALA A 117 19.93 12.91 18.45
CA ALA A 117 20.94 12.62 17.45
C ALA A 117 22.11 13.61 17.66
N ARG A 118 23.20 13.11 18.24
CA ARG A 118 24.51 13.79 18.20
C ARG A 118 25.01 13.87 16.77
#